data_AF-A0A9P3MXQ8-F1
#
_entry.id   AF-A0A9P3MXQ8-F1
#
_cell.length_a   1.000
_cell.length_b   1.000
_cell.length_c   1.000
_cell.angle_alpha   90.00
_cell.angle_beta   90.00
_cell.angle_gamma   90.00
#
_symmetry.space_group_name_H-M   'P 1'
#
loop_
_entity.id
_entity.type
_entity.pdbx_description
1 polymer ?
#
loop_
_entity_poly.entity_id
_entity_poly.type
_entity_poly.pdbx_seq_one_letter_code
_entity_poly.pdbx_strand_id
1 'polypeptide(L)'
;MSRDQRSRDNWALIYAVQKARERGEPVAVVFNLVDSFLGAKARHFGFMLRGLREVQSSLHALGIPFFLFQGKAEETVPDFLMRCGASLLVTDFSPLRIGRHWREAVCARLAARELSQSGSSSNRRVQRGPAATDRAATIAGAAEVGEVDVDRFNSGGSNEEANKEGTDGREELWDASVGLVGVHEVDAHNVVPIWAASDKLEYAARTIRTKIHRKLPEYLVEYPQVEAGSTVEWAGEKPVPVDWDSLIESVIRAGPEPQYDSLKGAWEWAQTTLEAHRGDSREFVYTAAQWEAAKTHDKLWNAAQLELVHYGKMHGYMRMYWAKKILEWSRTPEEALRIAIEQNDKYSLDGRDPNGYVGCMWSIAGVHDQGWAERKVFGKIRYMNAAGCKRKFDVEAYIG
;
A
#
# COMPACT_ATOMS: atom_id res chain seq x y z
N MET A 1 12.47 2.08 1.61
CA MET A 1 11.80 0.78 1.39
C MET A 1 10.78 0.60 2.51
N SER A 2 9.56 0.21 2.18
CA SER A 2 8.49 -0.05 3.15
C SER A 2 7.67 -1.27 2.74
N ARG A 3 6.96 -1.18 1.61
CA ARG A 3 6.09 -2.25 1.09
C ARG A 3 6.87 -3.30 0.29
N ASP A 4 7.80 -2.88 -0.55
CA ASP A 4 8.49 -3.74 -1.51
C ASP A 4 9.82 -4.24 -0.94
N GLN A 5 9.73 -5.15 0.03
CA GLN A 5 10.87 -5.68 0.79
C GLN A 5 11.64 -6.77 0.02
N ARG A 6 12.24 -6.39 -1.10
CA ARG A 6 13.06 -7.26 -1.96
C ARG A 6 14.13 -6.45 -2.70
N SER A 7 15.28 -7.08 -2.96
CA SER A 7 16.38 -6.45 -3.71
C SER A 7 16.36 -6.74 -5.22
N ARG A 8 15.62 -7.78 -5.64
CA ARG A 8 15.41 -8.13 -7.06
C ARG A 8 14.01 -7.72 -7.48
N ASP A 9 13.83 -7.44 -8.77
CA ASP A 9 12.54 -7.15 -9.40
C ASP A 9 11.75 -6.06 -8.65
N ASN A 10 12.47 -5.00 -8.27
CA ASN A 10 11.97 -3.89 -7.46
C ASN A 10 12.16 -2.58 -8.22
N TRP A 11 11.09 -2.08 -8.85
CA TRP A 11 11.13 -0.84 -9.62
C TRP A 11 11.56 0.38 -8.79
N ALA A 12 11.18 0.46 -7.52
CA ALA A 12 11.59 1.57 -6.67
C ALA A 12 13.12 1.56 -6.44
N LEU A 13 13.70 0.37 -6.21
CA LEU A 13 15.15 0.22 -6.06
C LEU A 13 15.89 0.44 -7.37
N ILE A 14 15.41 -0.13 -8.48
CA ILE A 14 15.99 0.04 -9.82
C ILE A 14 16.01 1.53 -10.20
N TYR A 15 14.89 2.22 -9.99
CA TYR A 15 14.77 3.66 -10.24
C TYR A 15 15.72 4.48 -9.36
N ALA A 16 15.83 4.17 -8.07
CA ALA A 16 16.77 4.84 -7.18
C ALA A 16 18.23 4.66 -7.62
N VAL A 17 18.61 3.44 -8.01
CA VAL A 17 19.95 3.15 -8.56
C VAL A 17 20.19 3.92 -9.85
N GLN A 18 19.22 3.96 -10.77
CA GLN A 18 19.33 4.71 -12.01
C GLN A 18 19.54 6.21 -11.74
N LYS A 19 18.76 6.81 -10.83
CA LYS A 19 18.91 8.22 -10.47
C LYS A 19 20.24 8.53 -9.78
N ALA A 20 20.71 7.63 -8.92
CA ALA A 20 22.03 7.75 -8.31
C ALA A 20 23.14 7.71 -9.38
N ARG A 21 23.05 6.80 -10.36
CA ARG A 21 23.99 6.74 -11.49
C ARG A 21 23.99 8.01 -12.36
N GLU A 22 22.80 8.48 -12.73
CA GLU A 22 22.64 9.72 -13.52
C GLU A 22 23.28 10.93 -12.83
N ARG A 23 23.31 10.95 -11.50
CA ARG A 23 23.88 12.03 -10.67
C ARG A 23 25.33 11.80 -10.25
N GLY A 24 25.89 10.61 -10.47
CA GLY A 24 27.20 10.24 -9.92
C GLY A 24 27.23 10.19 -8.39
N GLU A 25 26.09 9.85 -7.77
CA GLU A 25 25.91 9.80 -6.32
C GLU A 25 25.78 8.36 -5.81
N PRO A 26 26.06 8.09 -4.51
CA PRO A 26 25.85 6.77 -3.92
C PRO A 26 24.36 6.54 -3.61
N VAL A 27 23.97 5.28 -3.46
CA VAL A 27 22.60 4.88 -3.08
C VAL A 27 22.63 4.09 -1.77
N ALA A 28 21.62 4.30 -0.93
CA ALA A 28 21.40 3.54 0.30
C ALA A 28 19.94 3.11 0.42
N VAL A 29 19.69 1.97 1.05
CA VAL A 29 18.34 1.52 1.39
C VAL A 29 18.08 1.76 2.87
N VAL A 30 16.98 2.43 3.18
CA VAL A 30 16.48 2.61 4.54
C VAL A 30 15.17 1.86 4.72
N PHE A 31 15.04 1.15 5.85
CA PHE A 31 13.79 0.60 6.34
C PHE A 31 13.53 1.13 7.76
N ASN A 32 12.32 1.63 8.01
CA ASN A 32 11.92 2.07 9.35
C ASN A 32 10.90 1.09 9.93
N LEU A 33 11.31 0.35 10.97
CA LEU A 33 10.41 -0.51 11.72
C LEU A 33 9.61 0.31 12.73
N VAL A 34 8.30 0.31 12.55
CA VAL A 34 7.37 0.93 13.49
C VAL A 34 7.07 0.00 14.65
N ASP A 35 6.79 0.54 15.84
CA ASP A 35 6.46 -0.22 17.07
C ASP A 35 5.06 -0.84 17.09
N SER A 36 4.27 -0.60 16.04
CA SER A 36 3.05 -1.34 15.77
C SER A 36 2.59 -1.15 14.34
N PHE A 37 1.95 -2.16 13.77
CA PHE A 37 1.41 -2.08 12.41
C PHE A 37 0.08 -2.80 12.31
N LEU A 38 -1.03 -2.06 12.38
CA LEU A 38 -2.38 -2.59 12.15
C LEU A 38 -2.69 -3.89 12.94
N GLY A 39 -2.26 -3.93 14.22
CA GLY A 39 -2.46 -5.11 15.08
C GLY A 39 -1.60 -6.34 14.74
N ALA A 40 -0.60 -6.21 13.87
CA ALA A 40 0.36 -7.27 13.55
C ALA A 40 0.97 -7.92 14.80
N LYS A 41 1.00 -9.25 14.79
CA LYS A 41 1.51 -10.11 15.86
C LYS A 41 2.88 -10.68 15.52
N ALA A 42 3.51 -11.34 16.51
CA ALA A 42 4.83 -11.97 16.38
C ALA A 42 5.04 -12.80 15.10
N ARG A 43 4.01 -13.54 14.63
CA ARG A 43 4.13 -14.31 13.37
C ARG A 43 4.40 -13.44 12.14
N HIS A 44 3.86 -12.22 12.10
CA HIS A 44 4.01 -11.29 10.98
C HIS A 44 5.36 -10.60 11.03
N PHE A 45 5.72 -10.03 12.19
CA PHE A 45 7.04 -9.42 12.40
C PHE A 45 8.15 -10.44 12.25
N GLY A 46 8.00 -11.64 12.81
CA GLY A 46 8.98 -12.71 12.66
C GLY A 46 9.17 -13.13 11.20
N PHE A 47 8.09 -13.21 10.41
CA PHE A 47 8.21 -13.50 8.97
C PHE A 47 8.89 -12.35 8.21
N MET A 48 8.41 -11.12 8.41
CA MET A 48 8.96 -9.92 7.77
C MET A 48 10.43 -9.69 8.10
N LEU A 49 10.82 -9.76 9.38
CA LEU A 49 12.18 -9.49 9.84
C LEU A 49 13.17 -10.56 9.38
N ARG A 50 12.76 -11.84 9.32
CA ARG A 50 13.56 -12.89 8.67
C ARG A 50 13.77 -12.60 7.18
N GLY A 51 12.73 -12.15 6.48
CA GLY A 51 12.85 -11.71 5.09
C GLY A 51 13.79 -10.51 4.93
N LEU A 52 13.66 -9.49 5.78
CA LEU A 52 14.54 -8.31 5.75
C LEU A 52 16.01 -8.65 6.02
N ARG A 53 16.30 -9.66 6.83
CA ARG A 53 17.66 -10.18 7.02
C ARG A 53 18.26 -10.76 5.72
N GLU A 54 17.44 -11.46 4.92
CA GLU A 54 17.85 -11.95 3.59
C GLU A 54 18.01 -10.81 2.59
N VAL A 55 17.13 -9.80 2.64
CA VAL A 55 17.22 -8.59 1.82
C VAL A 55 18.50 -7.81 2.12
N GLN A 56 18.84 -7.62 3.40
CA GLN A 56 20.09 -6.98 3.81
C GLN A 56 21.30 -7.70 3.20
N SER A 57 21.33 -9.04 3.28
CA SER A 57 22.42 -9.85 2.72
C SER A 57 22.51 -9.70 1.19
N SER A 58 21.35 -9.65 0.52
CA SER A 58 21.27 -9.49 -0.93
C SER A 58 21.67 -8.08 -1.40
N LEU A 59 21.31 -7.03 -0.65
CA LEU A 59 21.75 -5.65 -0.92
C LEU A 59 23.24 -5.48 -0.67
N HIS A 60 23.77 -6.09 0.39
CA HIS A 60 25.21 -6.09 0.68
C HIS A 60 26.01 -6.72 -0.47
N ALA A 61 25.53 -7.82 -1.06
CA ALA A 61 26.15 -8.43 -2.23
C ALA A 61 26.15 -7.52 -3.48
N LEU A 62 25.25 -6.53 -3.55
CA LEU A 62 25.20 -5.51 -4.59
C LEU A 62 26.06 -4.27 -4.26
N GLY A 63 26.67 -4.22 -3.07
CA GLY A 63 27.39 -3.04 -2.58
C GLY A 63 26.47 -1.91 -2.09
N ILE A 64 25.19 -2.20 -1.85
CA ILE A 64 24.19 -1.21 -1.41
C ILE A 64 24.01 -1.32 0.12
N PRO A 65 24.34 -0.28 0.90
CA PRO A 65 24.13 -0.29 2.35
C PRO A 65 22.64 -0.31 2.71
N PHE A 66 22.32 -1.06 3.77
CA PHE A 66 20.98 -1.18 4.33
C PHE A 66 20.94 -0.66 5.77
N PHE A 67 20.13 0.36 6.02
CA PHE A 67 19.94 0.97 7.34
C PHE A 67 18.56 0.58 7.89
N LEU A 68 18.52 0.08 9.11
CA LEU A 68 17.30 -0.21 9.84
C LEU A 68 17.15 0.76 11.01
N PHE A 69 16.03 1.46 11.06
CA PHE A 69 15.64 2.30 12.20
C PHE A 69 14.42 1.72 12.89
N GLN A 70 14.28 1.99 14.18
CA GLN A 70 13.08 1.67 14.95
C GLN A 70 12.44 2.97 15.47
N GLY A 71 11.11 3.07 15.36
CA GLY A 71 10.33 4.20 15.87
C GLY A 71 9.48 4.85 14.79
N LYS A 72 9.23 6.15 14.95
CA LYS A 72 8.37 6.94 14.06
C LYS A 72 9.10 7.32 12.77
N ALA A 73 8.56 6.89 11.62
CA ALA A 73 9.16 7.13 10.32
C ALA A 73 9.28 8.64 10.01
N GLU A 74 8.34 9.45 10.49
CA GLU A 74 8.33 10.91 10.37
C GLU A 74 9.44 11.61 11.15
N GLU A 75 10.14 10.91 12.05
CA GLU A 75 11.29 11.42 12.80
C GLU A 75 12.59 10.82 12.25
N THR A 76 12.68 9.50 12.20
CA THR A 76 13.91 8.75 11.89
C THR A 76 14.38 8.95 10.44
N VAL A 77 13.46 8.94 9.47
CA VAL A 77 13.81 9.04 8.05
C VAL A 77 14.34 10.45 7.71
N PRO A 78 13.65 11.55 8.05
CA PRO A 78 14.19 12.90 7.81
C PRO A 78 15.54 13.11 8.50
N ASP A 79 15.68 12.66 9.75
CA ASP A 79 16.93 12.82 10.50
C ASP A 79 18.11 12.11 9.83
N PHE A 80 17.89 10.90 9.29
CA PHE A 80 18.90 10.20 8.50
C PHE A 80 19.25 10.94 7.20
N LEU A 81 18.25 11.37 6.43
CA LEU A 81 18.46 12.06 5.14
C LEU A 81 19.31 13.32 5.31
N MET A 82 19.06 14.10 6.37
CA MET A 82 19.88 15.27 6.70
C MET A 82 21.30 14.88 7.08
N ARG A 83 21.46 13.86 7.92
CA ARG A 83 22.77 13.41 8.41
C ARG A 83 23.67 12.92 7.27
N CYS A 84 23.11 12.27 6.25
CA CYS A 84 23.87 11.78 5.11
C CYS A 84 23.93 12.76 3.93
N GLY A 85 23.27 13.93 4.02
CA GLY A 85 23.23 14.91 2.93
C GLY A 85 22.55 14.37 1.67
N ALA A 86 21.47 13.60 1.82
CA ALA A 86 20.77 12.99 0.69
C ALA A 86 20.19 14.06 -0.26
N SER A 87 20.32 13.85 -1.57
CA SER A 87 19.73 14.74 -2.59
C SER A 87 18.32 14.30 -3.05
N LEU A 88 17.96 13.02 -2.81
CA LEU A 88 16.75 12.39 -3.30
C LEU A 88 16.31 11.25 -2.37
N LEU A 89 15.04 11.25 -2.00
CA LEU A 89 14.35 10.15 -1.35
C LEU A 89 13.46 9.43 -2.37
N VAL A 90 13.66 8.12 -2.55
CA VAL A 90 12.75 7.27 -3.33
C VAL A 90 12.03 6.30 -2.40
N THR A 91 10.70 6.22 -2.51
CA THR A 91 9.88 5.27 -1.74
C THR A 91 9.01 4.41 -2.66
N ASP A 92 8.68 3.21 -2.17
CA ASP A 92 7.67 2.36 -2.80
C ASP A 92 6.25 2.85 -2.48
N PHE A 93 5.31 2.52 -3.38
CA PHE A 93 3.91 2.92 -3.26
C PHE A 93 3.10 1.97 -2.37
N SER A 94 2.42 2.57 -1.40
CA SER A 94 1.34 1.90 -0.66
C SER A 94 0.08 2.78 -0.64
N PRO A 95 -1.09 2.24 -1.03
CA PRO A 95 -2.36 2.94 -0.92
C PRO A 95 -2.92 2.89 0.51
N LEU A 96 -2.28 2.16 1.43
CA LEU A 96 -2.68 2.15 2.83
C LEU A 96 -2.44 3.53 3.44
N ARG A 97 -3.44 4.02 4.18
CA ARG A 97 -3.38 5.35 4.80
C ARG A 97 -2.20 5.54 5.72
N ILE A 98 -1.82 4.52 6.49
CA ILE A 98 -0.67 4.60 7.38
C ILE A 98 0.62 4.91 6.59
N GLY A 99 0.81 4.26 5.44
CA GLY A 99 1.91 4.56 4.54
C GLY A 99 1.82 5.96 3.93
N ARG A 100 0.62 6.42 3.54
CA ARG A 100 0.42 7.79 3.03
C ARG A 100 0.74 8.85 4.08
N HIS A 101 0.23 8.68 5.30
CA HIS A 101 0.44 9.61 6.40
C HIS A 101 1.91 9.75 6.76
N TRP A 102 2.66 8.64 6.81
CA TRP A 102 4.11 8.71 7.02
C TRP A 102 4.80 9.50 5.93
N ARG A 103 4.44 9.31 4.65
CA ARG A 103 5.01 10.08 3.55
C ARG A 103 4.69 11.57 3.65
N GLU A 104 3.43 11.91 3.86
CA GLU A 104 2.98 13.31 4.05
C GLU A 104 3.73 13.98 5.21
N ALA A 105 3.88 13.28 6.34
CA ALA A 105 4.59 13.78 7.51
C ALA A 105 6.10 13.94 7.27
N VAL A 106 6.73 13.00 6.56
CA VAL A 106 8.14 13.10 6.13
C VAL A 106 8.32 14.32 5.22
N CYS A 107 7.48 14.47 4.19
CA CYS A 107 7.53 15.62 3.28
C CYS A 107 7.34 16.95 4.02
N ALA A 108 6.35 17.02 4.92
CA ALA A 108 6.10 18.22 5.72
C ALA A 108 7.29 18.59 6.61
N ARG A 109 7.97 17.59 7.20
CA ARG A 109 9.14 17.83 8.05
C ARG A 109 10.37 18.30 7.26
N LEU A 110 10.57 17.76 6.07
CA LEU A 110 11.62 18.21 5.16
C LEU A 110 11.37 19.69 4.76
N ALA A 111 10.15 20.02 4.33
CA ALA A 111 9.78 21.38 3.95
C ALA A 111 9.83 22.40 5.12
N ALA A 112 9.39 22.02 6.32
CA ALA A 112 9.40 22.92 7.48
C ALA A 112 10.82 23.32 7.91
N ARG A 113 11.81 22.45 7.71
CA ARG A 113 13.20 22.74 8.06
C ARG A 113 13.88 23.64 7.04
N GLU A 114 13.49 23.60 5.78
CA GLU A 114 13.93 24.55 4.76
C GLU A 114 13.52 25.99 5.12
N LEU A 115 12.29 26.18 5.59
CA LEU A 115 11.80 27.48 6.07
C LEU A 115 12.61 27.99 7.27
N SER A 116 13.05 27.10 8.15
CA SER A 116 13.87 27.47 9.32
C SER A 116 15.31 27.85 8.95
N GLN A 117 15.91 27.20 7.94
CA GLN A 117 17.26 27.50 7.47
C GLN A 117 17.30 28.76 6.58
N SER A 118 16.25 29.01 5.79
CA SER A 118 16.10 30.23 5.00
C SER A 118 15.76 31.47 5.84
N GLY A 119 15.15 31.29 7.02
CA GLY A 119 14.80 32.37 7.96
C GLY A 119 15.98 33.00 8.73
N SER A 120 17.17 32.39 8.72
CA SER A 120 18.39 32.98 9.30
C SER A 120 19.19 33.85 8.32
N SER A 121 18.73 33.98 7.07
CA SER A 121 19.30 34.88 6.07
C SER A 121 18.50 36.18 6.02
N SER A 122 18.93 37.17 6.81
CA SER A 122 18.28 38.49 6.91
C SER A 122 18.19 39.22 5.56
N ASN A 123 16.98 39.71 5.27
CA ASN A 123 16.65 40.84 4.38
C ASN A 123 17.34 40.89 3.00
N ARG A 124 16.71 40.31 1.99
CA ARG A 124 16.66 40.92 0.65
C ARG A 124 15.30 40.69 0.00
N ARG A 125 14.75 41.79 -0.53
CA ARG A 125 13.44 41.88 -1.17
C ARG A 125 13.44 41.01 -2.43
N VAL A 126 12.64 39.94 -2.46
CA VAL A 126 12.49 39.08 -3.66
C VAL A 126 11.18 39.43 -4.36
N GLN A 127 11.29 39.96 -5.58
CA GLN A 127 10.19 40.07 -6.53
C GLN A 127 9.93 38.69 -7.15
N ARG A 128 8.66 38.27 -7.20
CA ARG A 128 8.22 37.02 -7.84
C ARG A 128 8.47 37.06 -9.35
N GLY A 129 9.18 36.08 -9.88
CA GLY A 129 9.26 35.73 -11.30
C GLY A 129 8.48 34.44 -11.61
N PRO A 130 8.10 34.16 -12.88
CA PRO A 130 7.11 33.14 -13.21
C PRO A 130 7.72 31.73 -13.36
N ALA A 131 6.84 30.74 -13.22
CA ALA A 131 7.11 29.31 -13.31
C ALA A 131 7.62 28.86 -14.69
N ALA A 132 8.62 27.98 -14.71
CA ALA A 132 9.08 27.30 -15.92
C ALA A 132 8.22 26.07 -16.21
N THR A 133 7.62 26.04 -17.39
CA THR A 133 7.11 24.81 -18.05
C THR A 133 8.26 24.19 -18.82
N ASP A 134 8.65 22.96 -18.50
CA ASP A 134 9.58 22.20 -19.34
C ASP A 134 8.90 20.92 -19.86
N ARG A 135 8.74 20.85 -21.18
CA ARG A 135 8.29 19.67 -21.93
C ARG A 135 9.54 18.92 -22.37
N ALA A 136 10.00 17.99 -21.54
CA ALA A 136 10.96 16.97 -21.96
C ALA A 136 10.21 15.68 -22.32
N ALA A 137 10.10 15.41 -23.62
CA ALA A 137 9.64 14.13 -24.14
C ALA A 137 10.64 13.03 -23.72
N THR A 138 10.22 12.13 -22.83
CA THR A 138 11.01 10.96 -22.43
C THR A 138 10.62 9.77 -23.28
N ILE A 139 11.64 9.11 -23.82
CA ILE A 139 11.57 7.90 -24.65
C ILE A 139 10.84 6.79 -23.89
N ALA A 140 9.91 6.15 -24.60
CA ALA A 140 9.03 5.09 -24.11
C ALA A 140 9.80 3.87 -23.56
N GLY A 141 9.37 3.41 -22.39
CA GLY A 141 9.86 2.19 -21.75
C GLY A 141 9.32 2.02 -20.32
N ALA A 142 8.04 1.68 -20.20
CA ALA A 142 7.38 1.07 -19.03
C ALA A 142 7.84 1.51 -17.61
N ALA A 143 7.64 2.78 -17.27
CA ALA A 143 7.37 3.26 -15.91
C ALA A 143 6.89 4.72 -16.04
N GLU A 144 5.61 4.93 -16.34
CA GLU A 144 5.05 6.28 -16.27
C GLU A 144 4.96 6.70 -14.80
N VAL A 145 5.86 7.61 -14.41
CA VAL A 145 5.81 8.33 -13.13
C VAL A 145 4.57 9.22 -13.19
N GLY A 146 3.49 8.80 -12.56
CA GLY A 146 2.28 9.61 -12.45
C GLY A 146 2.48 10.72 -11.43
N GLU A 147 2.65 11.96 -11.89
CA GLU A 147 2.24 13.13 -11.10
C GLU A 147 0.72 13.10 -10.97
N VAL A 148 0.22 12.90 -9.75
CA VAL A 148 -1.22 13.01 -9.47
C VAL A 148 -1.54 14.48 -9.22
N ASP A 149 -2.02 15.17 -10.24
CA ASP A 149 -2.62 16.50 -10.12
C ASP A 149 -4.05 16.34 -9.57
N VAL A 150 -4.25 16.73 -8.31
CA VAL A 150 -5.45 16.42 -7.52
C VAL A 150 -6.63 17.35 -7.83
N ASP A 151 -6.45 18.38 -8.68
CA ASP A 151 -7.45 19.45 -8.84
C ASP A 151 -8.28 19.41 -10.15
N ARG A 152 -8.11 18.40 -11.01
CA ARG A 152 -8.76 18.40 -12.35
C ARG A 152 -10.17 17.82 -12.45
N PHE A 153 -10.86 17.65 -11.32
CA PHE A 153 -12.29 17.32 -11.27
C PHE A 153 -13.09 18.45 -10.59
N ASN A 154 -13.01 19.68 -11.09
CA ASN A 154 -14.13 20.62 -11.08
C ASN A 154 -13.86 21.87 -11.94
N SER A 155 -14.87 22.22 -12.73
CA SER A 155 -15.07 23.48 -13.47
C SER A 155 -14.19 23.81 -14.68
N GLY A 156 -14.86 23.99 -15.83
CA GLY A 156 -14.29 24.49 -17.08
C GLY A 156 -14.33 26.01 -17.21
N GLY A 157 -13.64 26.53 -18.23
CA GLY A 157 -13.74 27.92 -18.67
C GLY A 157 -12.52 28.45 -19.42
N SER A 158 -12.66 28.58 -20.75
CA SER A 158 -12.13 29.60 -21.69
C SER A 158 -10.65 30.05 -21.72
N ASN A 159 -10.14 30.04 -22.97
CA ASN A 159 -8.92 30.66 -23.53
C ASN A 159 -8.68 32.14 -23.20
N GLU A 160 -7.42 32.60 -23.23
CA GLU A 160 -6.94 33.70 -24.09
C GLU A 160 -5.39 33.85 -24.10
N GLU A 161 -4.89 34.52 -25.14
CA GLU A 161 -3.53 34.51 -25.72
C GLU A 161 -2.55 35.59 -25.18
N ALA A 162 -1.27 35.45 -25.59
CA ALA A 162 -0.39 36.50 -26.19
C ALA A 162 0.94 36.90 -25.47
N ASN A 163 2.06 36.43 -26.07
CA ASN A 163 3.33 37.08 -26.50
C ASN A 163 3.88 38.39 -25.84
N LYS A 164 5.19 38.40 -25.50
CA LYS A 164 6.28 39.18 -26.20
C LYS A 164 7.68 39.17 -25.51
N GLU A 165 8.69 38.80 -26.31
CA GLU A 165 10.10 39.21 -26.52
C GLU A 165 10.98 40.03 -25.53
N GLY A 166 12.27 39.60 -25.47
CA GLY A 166 13.52 40.42 -25.31
C GLY A 166 13.98 40.65 -23.86
N THR A 167 15.26 40.54 -23.44
CA THR A 167 16.59 40.50 -24.09
C THR A 167 17.63 40.15 -23.02
N ASP A 168 18.70 39.50 -23.46
CA ASP A 168 20.10 39.61 -23.00
C ASP A 168 20.55 38.98 -21.67
N GLY A 169 21.78 38.45 -21.73
CA GLY A 169 22.33 37.46 -20.82
C GLY A 169 22.85 37.97 -19.48
N ARG A 170 22.89 37.03 -18.53
CA ARG A 170 24.04 36.76 -17.67
C ARG A 170 23.76 35.50 -16.83
N GLU A 171 24.58 34.49 -17.07
CA GLU A 171 24.74 33.33 -16.20
C GLU A 171 25.22 33.81 -14.83
N GLU A 172 24.52 33.45 -13.76
CA GLU A 172 25.05 33.47 -12.41
C GLU A 172 24.71 32.15 -11.72
N LEU A 173 25.76 31.33 -11.59
CA LEU A 173 25.85 30.13 -10.78
C LEU A 173 25.62 30.48 -9.31
N TRP A 174 24.55 29.94 -8.73
CA TRP A 174 24.36 29.93 -7.28
C TRP A 174 24.80 28.57 -6.74
N ASP A 175 25.98 28.55 -6.12
CA ASP A 175 26.37 27.51 -5.17
C ASP A 175 25.58 27.73 -3.87
N ALA A 176 24.45 27.05 -3.77
CA ALA A 176 23.66 26.90 -2.55
C ALA A 176 23.45 25.40 -2.31
N SER A 177 24.53 24.71 -1.95
CA SER A 177 24.57 23.28 -1.64
C SER A 177 23.92 22.92 -0.29
N VAL A 178 22.65 23.32 -0.12
CA VAL A 178 21.70 22.62 0.76
C VAL A 178 20.43 22.41 -0.08
N GLY A 179 20.56 21.55 -1.08
CA GLY A 179 19.53 21.30 -2.08
C GLY A 179 18.31 20.58 -1.49
N LEU A 180 17.14 20.99 -1.96
CA LEU A 180 15.84 20.36 -1.70
C LEU A 180 15.95 18.83 -1.84
N VAL A 181 15.52 18.06 -0.83
CA VAL A 181 15.43 16.61 -0.97
C VAL A 181 14.20 16.30 -1.83
N GLY A 182 14.40 15.95 -3.09
CA GLY A 182 13.30 15.46 -3.93
C GLY A 182 12.69 14.21 -3.32
N VAL A 183 11.36 14.04 -3.39
CA VAL A 183 10.67 12.82 -2.93
C VAL A 183 9.94 12.19 -4.09
N HIS A 184 10.38 11.03 -4.54
CA HIS A 184 9.76 10.28 -5.64
C HIS A 184 9.10 9.01 -5.09
N GLU A 185 7.86 8.74 -5.52
CA GLU A 185 7.13 7.52 -5.18
C GLU A 185 7.01 6.63 -6.43
N VAL A 186 7.24 5.33 -6.28
CA VAL A 186 7.22 4.35 -7.37
C VAL A 186 6.29 3.20 -7.04
N ASP A 187 5.30 2.93 -7.91
CA ASP A 187 4.44 1.75 -7.80
C ASP A 187 5.08 0.53 -8.46
N ALA A 188 5.61 -0.36 -7.62
CA ALA A 188 6.31 -1.57 -8.04
C ALA A 188 5.43 -2.84 -8.05
N HIS A 189 4.14 -2.73 -7.69
CA HIS A 189 3.20 -3.86 -7.64
C HIS A 189 2.18 -3.83 -8.79
N ASN A 190 2.00 -2.69 -9.43
CA ASN A 190 1.07 -2.53 -10.53
C ASN A 190 1.68 -3.04 -11.83
N VAL A 191 1.14 -4.13 -12.37
CA VAL A 191 1.54 -4.65 -13.68
C VAL A 191 0.87 -3.85 -14.78
N VAL A 192 -0.47 -3.84 -14.81
CA VAL A 192 -1.24 -3.07 -15.79
C VAL A 192 -2.03 -2.00 -15.05
N PRO A 193 -1.68 -0.70 -15.20
CA PRO A 193 -2.43 0.37 -14.59
C PRO A 193 -3.91 0.34 -14.95
N ILE A 194 -4.77 0.57 -13.97
CA ILE A 194 -6.22 0.42 -14.17
C ILE A 194 -6.75 1.37 -15.25
N TRP A 195 -6.20 2.59 -15.31
CA TRP A 195 -6.51 3.59 -16.32
C TRP A 195 -5.99 3.21 -17.72
N ALA A 196 -4.92 2.43 -17.80
CA ALA A 196 -4.43 1.86 -19.05
C ALA A 196 -5.24 0.63 -19.50
N ALA A 197 -5.81 -0.12 -18.55
CA ALA A 197 -6.68 -1.26 -18.83
C ALA A 197 -8.10 -0.84 -19.25
N SER A 198 -8.65 0.21 -18.64
CA SER A 198 -10.01 0.67 -18.90
C SER A 198 -10.15 2.18 -18.69
N ASP A 199 -10.79 2.83 -19.65
CA ASP A 199 -11.20 4.24 -19.65
C ASP A 199 -12.48 4.50 -18.85
N LYS A 200 -13.12 3.44 -18.36
CA LYS A 200 -14.36 3.50 -17.59
C LYS A 200 -14.37 2.54 -16.40
N LEU A 201 -15.27 2.80 -15.45
CA LEU A 201 -15.52 1.94 -14.30
C LEU A 201 -16.04 0.57 -14.75
N GLU A 202 -15.37 -0.47 -14.30
CA GLU A 202 -15.74 -1.87 -14.53
C GLU A 202 -16.46 -2.44 -13.29
N TYR A 203 -17.58 -3.12 -13.51
CA TYR A 203 -18.47 -3.58 -12.43
C TYR A 203 -18.31 -5.09 -12.12
N ALA A 204 -17.43 -5.80 -12.84
CA ALA A 204 -17.19 -7.21 -12.59
C ALA A 204 -15.75 -7.62 -12.91
N ALA A 205 -15.17 -8.49 -12.08
CA ALA A 205 -13.86 -9.09 -12.36
C ALA A 205 -13.80 -9.78 -13.73
N ARG A 206 -14.93 -10.30 -14.24
CA ARG A 206 -15.02 -10.91 -15.57
C ARG A 206 -14.76 -9.90 -16.69
N THR A 207 -15.29 -8.68 -16.60
CA THR A 207 -15.21 -7.70 -17.68
C THR A 207 -13.82 -7.07 -17.76
N ILE A 208 -13.22 -6.80 -16.60
CA ILE A 208 -11.89 -6.20 -16.54
C ILE A 208 -10.75 -7.17 -16.86
N ARG A 209 -10.91 -8.47 -16.56
CA ARG A 209 -9.87 -9.49 -16.77
C ARG A 209 -9.38 -9.56 -18.21
N THR A 210 -10.30 -9.58 -19.18
CA THR A 210 -9.93 -9.65 -20.61
C THR A 210 -9.15 -8.42 -21.06
N LYS A 211 -9.47 -7.24 -20.49
CA LYS A 211 -8.77 -5.98 -20.79
C LYS A 211 -7.35 -6.00 -20.24
N ILE A 212 -7.18 -6.43 -19.00
CA ILE A 212 -5.86 -6.63 -18.38
C ILE A 212 -5.05 -7.65 -19.19
N HIS A 213 -5.63 -8.80 -19.51
CA HIS A 213 -4.93 -9.86 -20.25
C HIS A 213 -4.43 -9.40 -21.63
N ARG A 214 -5.17 -8.52 -22.30
CA ARG A 214 -4.74 -7.94 -23.59
C ARG A 214 -3.50 -7.04 -23.45
N LYS A 215 -3.34 -6.40 -22.28
CA LYS A 215 -2.23 -5.52 -21.97
C LYS A 215 -1.03 -6.27 -21.35
N LEU A 216 -1.20 -7.49 -20.86
CA LEU A 216 -0.10 -8.25 -20.25
C LEU A 216 1.17 -8.32 -21.11
N PRO A 217 1.13 -8.57 -22.44
CA PRO A 217 2.38 -8.62 -23.23
C PRO A 217 3.16 -7.29 -23.27
N GLU A 218 2.48 -6.16 -23.07
CA GLU A 218 3.09 -4.82 -23.08
C GLU A 218 3.74 -4.48 -21.73
N TYR A 219 3.17 -5.00 -20.63
CA TYR A 219 3.56 -4.63 -19.26
C TYR A 219 4.32 -5.74 -18.51
N LEU A 220 4.16 -7.00 -18.89
CA LEU A 220 4.85 -8.15 -18.31
C LEU A 220 6.20 -8.34 -18.99
N VAL A 221 7.09 -7.36 -18.80
CA VAL A 221 8.45 -7.34 -19.32
C VAL A 221 9.45 -7.82 -18.26
N GLU A 222 10.61 -8.29 -18.72
CA GLU A 222 11.71 -8.65 -17.82
C GLU A 222 12.26 -7.40 -17.10
N TYR A 223 12.60 -7.56 -15.82
CA TYR A 223 13.16 -6.48 -15.02
C TYR A 223 14.62 -6.22 -15.40
N PRO A 224 15.03 -4.95 -15.59
CA PRO A 224 16.44 -4.60 -15.67
C PRO A 224 17.19 -5.08 -14.42
N GLN A 225 18.33 -5.74 -14.61
CA GLN A 225 19.12 -6.25 -13.50
C GLN A 225 19.98 -5.14 -12.88
N VAL A 226 20.01 -5.07 -11.55
CA VAL A 226 20.94 -4.20 -10.82
C VAL A 226 22.30 -4.90 -10.75
N GLU A 227 23.28 -4.40 -11.49
CA GLU A 227 24.64 -4.95 -11.52
C GLU A 227 25.45 -4.55 -10.28
N ALA A 228 26.30 -5.44 -9.78
CA ALA A 228 27.20 -5.13 -8.67
C ALA A 228 28.26 -4.10 -9.10
N GLY A 229 28.59 -3.15 -8.21
CA GLY A 229 29.58 -2.10 -8.50
C GLY A 229 29.09 -1.01 -9.45
N SER A 230 27.80 -1.01 -9.75
CA SER A 230 27.19 -0.04 -10.65
C SER A 230 26.76 1.26 -9.97
N THR A 231 27.07 1.41 -8.70
CA THR A 231 26.77 2.58 -7.87
C THR A 231 28.08 3.11 -7.30
N VAL A 232 28.14 4.41 -7.04
CA VAL A 232 29.28 5.00 -6.33
C VAL A 232 29.34 4.42 -4.91
N GLU A 233 30.57 4.16 -4.43
CA GLU A 233 30.77 3.59 -3.10
C GLU A 233 30.22 4.52 -2.01
N TRP A 234 29.50 3.95 -1.04
CA TRP A 234 28.94 4.71 0.06
C TRP A 234 30.04 5.19 1.02
N ALA A 235 30.34 6.48 0.97
CA ALA A 235 31.35 7.12 1.83
C ALA A 235 30.82 7.60 3.19
N GLY A 236 29.51 7.48 3.44
CA GLY A 236 28.86 7.96 4.67
C GLY A 236 29.01 7.01 5.87
N GLU A 237 28.28 7.30 6.96
CA GLU A 237 28.23 6.43 8.15
C GLU A 237 27.84 5.00 7.76
N LYS A 238 28.53 4.01 8.34
CA LYS A 238 28.24 2.59 8.10
C LYS A 238 27.00 2.16 8.88
N PRO A 239 26.16 1.26 8.34
CA PRO A 239 25.04 0.70 9.09
C PRO A 239 25.52 -0.01 10.36
N VAL A 240 24.82 0.21 11.47
CA VAL A 240 25.04 -0.55 12.71
C VAL A 240 24.47 -1.98 12.57
N PRO A 241 25.08 -3.00 13.21
CA PRO A 241 24.49 -4.33 13.27
C PRO A 241 23.09 -4.31 13.88
N VAL A 242 22.15 -5.04 13.28
CA VAL A 242 20.76 -5.14 13.75
C VAL A 242 20.62 -6.34 14.68
N ASP A 243 20.13 -6.09 15.90
CA ASP A 243 19.66 -7.12 16.83
C ASP A 243 18.20 -7.48 16.50
N TRP A 244 18.01 -8.52 15.70
CA TRP A 244 16.70 -8.91 15.17
C TRP A 244 15.76 -9.50 16.23
N ASP A 245 16.29 -10.12 17.29
CA ASP A 245 15.48 -10.87 18.25
C ASP A 245 14.74 -9.93 19.22
N SER A 246 15.45 -8.96 19.80
CA SER A 246 14.87 -7.92 20.68
C SER A 246 13.82 -7.05 19.98
N LEU A 247 14.01 -6.84 18.68
CA LEU A 247 13.18 -6.00 17.82
C LEU A 247 11.81 -6.62 17.49
N ILE A 248 11.69 -7.95 17.51
CA ILE A 248 10.42 -8.65 17.29
C ILE A 248 9.44 -8.43 18.45
N GLU A 249 9.94 -8.33 19.68
CA GLU A 249 9.12 -8.28 20.90
C GLU A 249 8.45 -6.90 21.12
N SER A 250 9.12 -5.80 20.75
CA SER A 250 8.66 -4.44 21.02
C SER A 250 7.43 -4.02 20.19
N VAL A 251 7.21 -4.65 19.04
CA VAL A 251 6.35 -4.12 17.98
C VAL A 251 4.84 -4.50 18.11
N ILE A 252 4.46 -5.26 19.13
CA ILE A 252 3.13 -5.93 19.18
C ILE A 252 1.98 -5.00 19.69
N ARG A 253 2.22 -3.72 20.01
CA ARG A 253 1.24 -2.87 20.75
C ARG A 253 0.97 -1.49 20.12
N ALA A 254 0.07 -1.42 19.14
CA ALA A 254 -0.85 -0.29 18.94
C ALA A 254 -1.73 -0.51 17.69
N GLY A 255 -2.96 -0.01 17.78
CA GLY A 255 -4.02 -0.16 16.77
C GLY A 255 -4.33 1.15 16.04
N PRO A 256 -5.14 1.11 14.97
CA PRO A 256 -5.31 2.23 14.04
C PRO A 256 -6.76 2.75 13.89
N GLU A 257 -6.92 3.83 13.11
CA GLU A 257 -8.12 4.24 12.32
C GLU A 257 -7.63 5.15 11.15
N PRO A 258 -8.31 5.30 9.97
CA PRO A 258 -9.76 5.53 9.68
C PRO A 258 -10.45 4.49 8.71
N GLN A 259 -11.55 4.82 7.94
CA GLN A 259 -12.70 4.05 7.33
C GLN A 259 -12.72 3.22 5.96
N TYR A 260 -11.68 2.57 5.41
CA TYR A 260 -11.82 1.55 4.31
C TYR A 260 -12.27 0.17 4.83
N ASP A 261 -12.22 0.07 6.14
CA ASP A 261 -12.56 -0.99 7.08
C ASP A 261 -13.93 -0.70 7.73
N SER A 262 -14.71 0.21 7.14
CA SER A 262 -16.02 0.63 7.62
C SER A 262 -17.04 0.59 6.48
N LEU A 263 -18.30 0.30 6.81
CA LEU A 263 -19.42 0.31 5.85
C LEU A 263 -19.63 1.67 5.19
N LYS A 264 -19.19 2.77 5.81
CA LYS A 264 -19.21 4.11 5.21
C LYS A 264 -18.38 4.18 3.92
N GLY A 265 -17.36 3.32 3.78
CA GLY A 265 -16.58 3.16 2.57
C GLY A 265 -17.22 2.28 1.49
N ALA A 266 -18.40 1.70 1.74
CA ALA A 266 -19.14 0.92 0.75
C ALA A 266 -19.96 1.81 -0.19
N TRP A 267 -20.41 1.25 -1.32
CA TRP A 267 -21.33 1.93 -2.22
C TRP A 267 -22.71 2.15 -1.59
N GLU A 268 -23.38 3.25 -1.95
CA GLU A 268 -24.69 3.62 -1.40
C GLU A 268 -25.73 2.50 -1.52
N TRP A 269 -25.78 1.79 -2.66
CA TRP A 269 -26.72 0.68 -2.84
C TRP A 269 -26.55 -0.43 -1.79
N ALA A 270 -25.30 -0.70 -1.39
CA ALA A 270 -24.96 -1.72 -0.43
C ALA A 270 -25.26 -1.24 1.01
N GLN A 271 -24.97 0.03 1.30
CA GLN A 271 -25.36 0.64 2.58
C GLN A 271 -26.88 0.60 2.77
N THR A 272 -27.64 1.02 1.75
CA THR A 272 -29.11 1.07 1.78
C THR A 272 -29.72 -0.33 1.94
N THR A 273 -29.23 -1.34 1.21
CA THR A 273 -29.79 -2.69 1.34
C THR A 273 -29.44 -3.34 2.68
N LEU A 274 -28.24 -3.12 3.20
CA LEU A 274 -27.86 -3.62 4.52
C LEU A 274 -28.66 -2.94 5.65
N GLU A 275 -28.92 -1.63 5.53
CA GLU A 275 -29.73 -0.90 6.50
C GLU A 275 -31.19 -1.36 6.48
N ALA A 276 -31.78 -1.54 5.30
CA ALA A 276 -33.15 -2.04 5.14
C ALA A 276 -33.37 -3.41 5.82
N HIS A 277 -32.32 -4.24 5.87
CA HIS A 277 -32.35 -5.57 6.47
C HIS A 277 -31.76 -5.62 7.89
N ARG A 278 -31.43 -4.48 8.51
CA ARG A 278 -30.88 -4.42 9.87
C ARG A 278 -31.83 -5.02 10.90
N GLY A 279 -33.14 -4.91 10.70
CA GLY A 279 -34.17 -5.43 11.59
C GLY A 279 -34.45 -6.93 11.48
N ASP A 280 -33.86 -7.64 10.51
CA ASP A 280 -34.14 -9.05 10.29
C ASP A 280 -33.65 -9.92 11.46
N SER A 281 -34.41 -10.96 11.83
CA SER A 281 -33.96 -11.93 12.84
C SER A 281 -32.77 -12.75 12.32
N ARG A 282 -31.72 -12.89 13.12
CA ARG A 282 -30.56 -13.75 12.81
C ARG A 282 -30.82 -15.14 13.37
N GLU A 283 -30.65 -16.17 12.54
CA GLU A 283 -30.82 -17.57 12.96
C GLU A 283 -29.74 -17.98 13.97
N PHE A 284 -28.51 -17.49 13.77
CA PHE A 284 -27.38 -17.72 14.66
C PHE A 284 -26.67 -16.41 14.98
N VAL A 285 -26.14 -16.31 16.19
CA VAL A 285 -25.24 -15.22 16.61
C VAL A 285 -24.13 -15.83 17.47
N TYR A 286 -22.89 -15.52 17.14
CA TYR A 286 -21.71 -16.08 17.82
C TYR A 286 -20.94 -15.03 18.61
N THR A 287 -20.36 -15.47 19.73
CA THR A 287 -19.42 -14.66 20.51
C THR A 287 -18.03 -14.62 19.84
N ALA A 288 -17.21 -13.63 20.18
CA ALA A 288 -15.83 -13.53 19.70
C ALA A 288 -15.01 -14.82 19.97
N ALA A 289 -15.20 -15.44 21.15
CA ALA A 289 -14.54 -16.69 21.50
C ALA A 289 -14.99 -17.87 20.63
N GLN A 290 -16.28 -17.93 20.24
CA GLN A 290 -16.77 -18.97 19.34
C GLN A 290 -16.26 -18.78 17.91
N TRP A 291 -16.17 -17.53 17.43
CA TRP A 291 -15.56 -17.22 16.14
C TRP A 291 -14.09 -17.64 16.11
N GLU A 292 -13.31 -17.23 17.11
CA GLU A 292 -11.88 -17.53 17.19
C GLU A 292 -11.60 -19.03 17.32
N ALA A 293 -12.38 -19.74 18.12
CA ALA A 293 -12.22 -21.18 18.35
C ALA A 293 -12.85 -22.08 17.28
N ALA A 294 -13.36 -21.50 16.17
CA ALA A 294 -14.06 -22.25 15.11
C ALA A 294 -15.23 -23.10 15.63
N LYS A 295 -16.08 -22.53 16.49
CA LYS A 295 -17.22 -23.21 17.14
C LYS A 295 -18.57 -22.72 16.65
N THR A 296 -18.78 -22.81 15.34
CA THR A 296 -20.10 -22.59 14.71
C THR A 296 -20.82 -23.90 14.45
N HIS A 297 -22.09 -23.82 14.07
CA HIS A 297 -22.86 -24.99 13.64
C HIS A 297 -22.37 -25.54 12.29
N ASP A 298 -21.65 -24.74 11.50
CA ASP A 298 -21.21 -25.07 10.16
C ASP A 298 -19.77 -25.60 10.16
N LYS A 299 -19.64 -26.91 9.92
CA LYS A 299 -18.35 -27.60 9.87
C LYS A 299 -17.43 -27.08 8.77
N LEU A 300 -17.97 -26.67 7.63
CA LEU A 300 -17.19 -26.10 6.52
C LEU A 300 -16.63 -24.73 6.91
N TRP A 301 -17.43 -23.91 7.59
CA TRP A 301 -16.95 -22.63 8.12
C TRP A 301 -15.86 -22.84 9.17
N ASN A 302 -16.06 -23.80 10.08
CA ASN A 302 -15.08 -24.13 11.12
C ASN A 302 -13.76 -24.61 10.51
N ALA A 303 -13.78 -25.48 9.49
CA ALA A 303 -12.59 -25.93 8.78
C ALA A 303 -11.83 -24.76 8.15
N ALA A 304 -12.54 -23.83 7.50
CA ALA A 304 -11.91 -22.63 6.93
C ALA A 304 -11.23 -21.75 7.99
N GLN A 305 -11.90 -21.52 9.13
CA GLN A 305 -11.32 -20.78 10.25
C GLN A 305 -10.08 -21.49 10.82
N LEU A 306 -10.12 -22.82 10.96
CA LEU A 306 -8.97 -23.59 11.45
C LEU A 306 -7.80 -23.59 10.45
N GLU A 307 -8.07 -23.63 9.15
CA GLU A 307 -7.05 -23.49 8.10
C GLU A 307 -6.31 -22.14 8.28
N LEU A 308 -7.08 -21.06 8.48
CA LEU A 308 -6.54 -19.73 8.73
C LEU A 308 -5.70 -19.68 10.02
N VAL A 309 -6.22 -20.21 11.12
CA VAL A 309 -5.54 -20.16 12.43
C VAL A 309 -4.22 -20.94 12.41
N HIS A 310 -4.25 -22.17 11.90
CA HIS A 310 -3.12 -23.10 11.94
C HIS A 310 -2.07 -22.80 10.86
N TYR A 311 -2.50 -22.59 9.61
CA TYR A 311 -1.57 -22.41 8.49
C TYR A 311 -1.28 -20.94 8.16
N GLY A 312 -2.09 -20.01 8.67
CA GLY A 312 -1.95 -18.58 8.37
C GLY A 312 -2.34 -18.22 6.93
N LYS A 313 -3.00 -19.12 6.20
CA LYS A 313 -3.45 -18.88 4.82
C LYS A 313 -4.70 -19.71 4.52
N MET A 314 -5.86 -19.04 4.52
CA MET A 314 -7.11 -19.65 4.07
C MET A 314 -7.19 -19.66 2.54
N HIS A 315 -7.70 -20.75 1.96
CA HIS A 315 -7.96 -20.85 0.53
C HIS A 315 -8.86 -19.70 0.03
N GLY A 316 -8.52 -19.09 -1.10
CA GLY A 316 -9.17 -17.87 -1.58
C GLY A 316 -10.68 -18.01 -1.81
N TYR A 317 -11.15 -19.16 -2.30
CA TYR A 317 -12.59 -19.43 -2.42
C TYR A 317 -13.30 -19.47 -1.06
N MET A 318 -12.61 -20.00 -0.05
CA MET A 318 -13.16 -20.13 1.30
C MET A 318 -13.18 -18.81 2.05
N ARG A 319 -12.27 -17.86 1.77
CA ARG A 319 -12.36 -16.49 2.34
C ARG A 319 -13.69 -15.81 2.03
N MET A 320 -14.19 -15.97 0.80
CA MET A 320 -15.50 -15.43 0.39
C MET A 320 -16.65 -16.08 1.18
N TYR A 321 -16.62 -17.41 1.28
CA TYR A 321 -17.62 -18.16 2.06
C TYR A 321 -17.61 -17.71 3.52
N TRP A 322 -16.43 -17.73 4.12
CA TRP A 322 -16.15 -17.42 5.50
C TRP A 322 -16.63 -16.01 5.89
N ALA A 323 -16.26 -14.98 5.14
CA ALA A 323 -16.64 -13.60 5.44
C ALA A 323 -18.15 -13.37 5.25
N LYS A 324 -18.78 -14.03 4.27
CA LYS A 324 -20.24 -13.94 4.07
C LYS A 324 -21.03 -14.58 5.20
N LYS A 325 -20.53 -15.67 5.78
CA LYS A 325 -21.15 -16.29 6.95
C LYS A 325 -20.98 -15.45 8.22
N ILE A 326 -19.87 -14.72 8.34
CA ILE A 326 -19.72 -13.72 9.41
C ILE A 326 -20.82 -12.65 9.29
N LEU A 327 -21.15 -12.17 8.10
CA LEU A 327 -22.31 -11.28 7.90
C LEU A 327 -23.63 -11.95 8.32
N GLU A 328 -23.87 -13.19 7.89
CA GLU A 328 -25.12 -13.91 8.19
C GLU A 328 -25.35 -14.14 9.68
N TRP A 329 -24.28 -14.35 10.46
CA TRP A 329 -24.34 -14.77 11.86
C TRP A 329 -23.78 -13.72 12.85
N SER A 330 -23.72 -12.45 12.43
CA SER A 330 -23.43 -11.31 13.31
C SER A 330 -24.67 -10.45 13.51
N ARG A 331 -24.75 -9.72 14.62
CA ARG A 331 -25.92 -8.91 14.96
C ARG A 331 -26.07 -7.74 14.00
N THR A 332 -24.96 -7.18 13.53
CA THR A 332 -24.98 -6.08 12.54
C THR A 332 -23.90 -6.25 11.48
N PRO A 333 -24.06 -5.61 10.31
CA PRO A 333 -23.04 -5.63 9.27
C PRO A 333 -21.72 -4.95 9.72
N GLU A 334 -21.77 -3.97 10.63
CA GLU A 334 -20.56 -3.36 11.21
C GLU A 334 -19.81 -4.34 12.11
N GLU A 335 -20.55 -5.07 12.96
CA GLU A 335 -19.97 -6.13 13.78
C GLU A 335 -19.35 -7.23 12.90
N ALA A 336 -20.04 -7.62 11.82
CA ALA A 336 -19.53 -8.58 10.86
C ALA A 336 -18.22 -8.13 10.21
N LEU A 337 -18.18 -6.89 9.72
CA LEU A 337 -17.00 -6.33 9.07
C LEU A 337 -15.82 -6.27 10.04
N ARG A 338 -16.06 -5.79 11.26
CA ARG A 338 -15.05 -5.75 12.32
C ARG A 338 -14.51 -7.14 12.62
N ILE A 339 -15.37 -8.14 12.80
CA ILE A 339 -14.95 -9.53 13.08
C ILE A 339 -14.12 -10.10 11.92
N ALA A 340 -14.57 -9.91 10.67
CA ALA A 340 -13.86 -10.42 9.50
C ALA A 340 -12.47 -9.78 9.36
N ILE A 341 -12.36 -8.47 9.56
CA ILE A 341 -11.08 -7.75 9.51
C ILE A 341 -10.17 -8.19 10.66
N GLU A 342 -10.67 -8.22 11.90
CA GLU A 342 -9.89 -8.64 13.07
C GLU A 342 -9.33 -10.05 12.90
N GLN A 343 -10.14 -11.01 12.44
CA GLN A 343 -9.70 -12.38 12.23
C GLN A 343 -8.71 -12.51 11.07
N ASN A 344 -8.99 -11.85 9.93
CA ASN A 344 -8.08 -11.84 8.78
C ASN A 344 -6.72 -11.24 9.17
N ASP A 345 -6.73 -10.07 9.79
CA ASP A 345 -5.51 -9.39 10.18
C ASP A 345 -4.80 -10.14 11.31
N LYS A 346 -5.51 -10.78 12.24
CA LYS A 346 -4.86 -11.55 13.31
C LYS A 346 -4.12 -12.79 12.81
N TYR A 347 -4.66 -13.51 11.83
CA TYR A 347 -4.17 -14.85 11.48
C TYR A 347 -3.54 -14.96 10.10
N SER A 348 -4.03 -14.21 9.10
CA SER A 348 -3.54 -14.31 7.72
C SER A 348 -2.12 -13.74 7.65
N LEU A 349 -1.18 -14.52 7.11
CA LEU A 349 0.17 -14.05 6.80
C LEU A 349 0.13 -12.95 5.73
N ASP A 350 -0.85 -13.01 4.82
CA ASP A 350 -1.16 -12.00 3.81
C ASP A 350 -2.24 -10.98 4.26
N GLY A 351 -2.54 -10.91 5.56
CA GLY A 351 -3.48 -9.94 6.14
C GLY A 351 -2.85 -8.56 6.41
N ARG A 352 -3.67 -7.57 6.82
CA ARG A 352 -3.34 -6.12 6.88
C ARG A 352 -2.87 -5.56 5.54
N ASP A 353 -3.45 -6.11 4.49
CA ASP A 353 -3.16 -5.78 3.11
C ASP A 353 -4.42 -5.18 2.48
N PRO A 354 -4.31 -4.26 1.51
CA PRO A 354 -5.46 -3.75 0.77
C PRO A 354 -6.39 -4.86 0.25
N ASN A 355 -5.85 -6.00 -0.20
CA ASN A 355 -6.64 -7.13 -0.66
C ASN A 355 -7.48 -7.78 0.46
N GLY A 356 -6.97 -7.77 1.70
CA GLY A 356 -7.71 -8.23 2.87
C GLY A 356 -8.92 -7.36 3.17
N TYR A 357 -8.72 -6.03 3.24
CA TYR A 357 -9.79 -5.06 3.46
C TYR A 357 -10.82 -5.09 2.33
N VAL A 358 -10.36 -5.02 1.07
CA VAL A 358 -11.23 -5.09 -0.11
C VAL A 358 -11.95 -6.45 -0.18
N GLY A 359 -11.30 -7.55 0.19
CA GLY A 359 -11.92 -8.88 0.23
C GLY A 359 -13.04 -8.98 1.26
N CYS A 360 -12.84 -8.40 2.46
CA CYS A 360 -13.88 -8.30 3.49
C CYS A 360 -15.03 -7.40 3.02
N MET A 361 -14.71 -6.23 2.47
CA MET A 361 -15.70 -5.27 1.95
C MET A 361 -16.48 -5.81 0.74
N TRP A 362 -15.85 -6.56 -0.16
CA TRP A 362 -16.52 -7.27 -1.25
C TRP A 362 -17.49 -8.31 -0.70
N SER A 363 -17.07 -9.05 0.32
CA SER A 363 -17.85 -10.15 0.90
C SER A 363 -19.07 -9.64 1.66
N ILE A 364 -18.88 -8.60 2.49
CA ILE A 364 -19.85 -8.12 3.48
C ILE A 364 -20.66 -6.93 2.96
N ALA A 365 -20.04 -6.05 2.17
CA ALA A 365 -20.63 -4.79 1.73
C ALA A 365 -20.64 -4.62 0.20
N GLY A 366 -20.41 -5.70 -0.57
CA GLY A 366 -20.57 -5.71 -2.02
C GLY A 366 -19.65 -4.75 -2.78
N VAL A 367 -18.54 -4.30 -2.18
CA VAL A 367 -17.59 -3.43 -2.87
C VAL A 367 -17.01 -4.17 -4.09
N HIS A 368 -17.11 -3.56 -5.27
CA HIS A 368 -16.76 -4.15 -6.57
C HIS A 368 -17.62 -5.37 -6.97
N ASP A 369 -18.80 -5.52 -6.37
CA ASP A 369 -19.84 -6.46 -6.81
C ASP A 369 -21.10 -5.69 -7.22
N GLN A 370 -22.02 -6.39 -7.88
CA GLN A 370 -23.35 -5.90 -8.17
C GLN A 370 -24.36 -6.37 -7.11
N GLY A 371 -25.54 -5.77 -7.08
CA GLY A 371 -26.67 -6.27 -6.30
C GLY A 371 -27.19 -7.61 -6.84
N TRP A 372 -27.55 -8.51 -5.93
CA TRP A 372 -28.12 -9.83 -6.22
C TRP A 372 -29.57 -9.92 -5.75
N ALA A 373 -30.21 -11.06 -6.02
CA ALA A 373 -31.56 -11.34 -5.54
C ALA A 373 -31.65 -11.14 -4.02
N GLU A 374 -32.63 -10.34 -3.60
CA GLU A 374 -32.79 -9.88 -2.23
C GLU A 374 -33.14 -11.03 -1.29
N ARG A 375 -32.53 -11.02 -0.10
CA ARG A 375 -32.68 -12.05 0.93
C ARG A 375 -32.69 -11.43 2.30
N LYS A 376 -33.36 -12.09 3.26
CA LYS A 376 -33.25 -11.73 4.67
C LYS A 376 -31.78 -11.68 5.10
N VAL A 377 -31.46 -10.74 5.99
CA VAL A 377 -30.12 -10.42 6.52
C VAL A 377 -29.17 -9.81 5.47
N PHE A 378 -29.01 -10.44 4.30
CA PHE A 378 -28.08 -9.99 3.27
C PHE A 378 -28.57 -8.81 2.45
N GLY A 379 -29.88 -8.58 2.38
CA GLY A 379 -30.47 -7.77 1.34
C GLY A 379 -29.99 -8.25 -0.03
N LYS A 380 -29.39 -7.35 -0.80
CA LYS A 380 -28.87 -7.63 -2.15
C LYS A 380 -27.38 -8.01 -2.16
N ILE A 381 -26.73 -8.20 -1.02
CA ILE A 381 -25.35 -8.70 -0.97
C ILE A 381 -25.32 -10.15 -1.48
N ARG A 382 -24.31 -10.50 -2.30
CA ARG A 382 -24.17 -11.84 -2.86
C ARG A 382 -24.16 -12.91 -1.76
N TYR A 383 -25.06 -13.87 -1.86
CA TYR A 383 -25.18 -14.99 -0.93
C TYR A 383 -24.29 -16.20 -1.30
N MET A 384 -23.78 -16.90 -0.29
CA MET A 384 -23.10 -18.19 -0.43
C MET A 384 -23.56 -19.15 0.68
N ASN A 385 -23.70 -20.46 0.37
CA ASN A 385 -24.07 -21.49 1.34
C ASN A 385 -23.30 -22.80 1.13
N ALA A 386 -23.27 -23.65 2.16
CA ALA A 386 -22.54 -24.92 2.14
C ALA A 386 -22.98 -25.83 0.98
N ALA A 387 -24.29 -25.91 0.70
CA ALA A 387 -24.81 -26.66 -0.45
C ALA A 387 -24.25 -26.16 -1.79
N GLY A 388 -24.07 -24.85 -1.94
CA GLY A 388 -23.43 -24.24 -3.10
C GLY A 388 -21.94 -24.55 -3.21
N CYS A 389 -21.23 -24.68 -2.09
CA CYS A 389 -19.84 -25.12 -2.04
C CYS A 389 -19.70 -26.59 -2.42
N LYS A 390 -20.56 -27.47 -1.89
CA LYS A 390 -20.59 -28.90 -2.20
C LYS A 390 -20.80 -29.21 -3.69
N ARG A 391 -21.47 -28.32 -4.43
CA ARG A 391 -21.62 -28.45 -5.89
C ARG A 391 -20.36 -28.06 -6.69
N LYS A 392 -19.37 -27.43 -6.05
CA LYS A 392 -18.17 -26.92 -6.72
C LYS A 392 -16.88 -27.65 -6.35
N PHE A 393 -16.81 -28.22 -5.15
CA PHE A 393 -15.64 -28.98 -4.71
C PHE A 393 -16.05 -30.00 -3.63
N ASP A 394 -15.14 -30.92 -3.32
CA ASP A 394 -15.31 -31.91 -2.27
C ASP A 394 -15.17 -31.25 -0.88
N VAL A 395 -16.32 -30.95 -0.28
CA VAL A 395 -16.42 -30.30 1.03
C VAL A 395 -15.95 -31.22 2.15
N GLU A 396 -16.19 -32.53 2.07
CA GLU A 396 -15.80 -33.46 3.14
C GLU A 396 -14.28 -33.64 3.15
N ALA A 397 -13.65 -33.70 1.97
CA ALA A 397 -12.20 -33.75 1.84
C ALA A 397 -11.49 -32.45 2.27
N TYR A 398 -12.18 -31.31 2.26
CA TYR A 398 -11.64 -30.06 2.81
C TYR A 398 -11.82 -29.96 4.34
N ILE A 399 -12.85 -30.61 4.88
CA ILE A 399 -13.12 -30.64 6.33
C ILE A 399 -12.19 -31.64 7.04
N GLY A 400 -11.96 -32.81 6.44
CA GLY A 400 -11.10 -33.88 6.97
C GLY A 400 -9.62 -33.58 6.77
#